data_AF-A0A1K2IEK8-F1
#
_entry.id   AF-A0A1K2IEK8-F1
#
_cell.length_a   1.000
_cell.length_b   1.000
_cell.length_c   1.000
_cell.angle_alpha   90.00
_cell.angle_beta   90.00
_cell.angle_gamma   90.00
#
_symmetry.space_group_name_H-M   'P 1'
#
loop_
_entity.id
_entity.type
_entity.pdbx_description
1 polymer ?
#
loop_
_entity_poly.entity_id
_entity_poly.type
_entity_poly.pdbx_seq_one_letter_code
_entity_poly.pdbx_strand_id
1 'polypeptide(L)'
;MKKTVSSIVMVISFFTIQAYAQVGIDTASPASTLDVNAKNATGATTNVDGMLVPRVDRQRAQIMTGIPTSTLIYINNATTGLQSGAAVNIDDVGYYYYNGTAWVKMHNPNNSIFSNVNIYNSDGSLTGNRIVTQAANTLAFTATATNAFSVDGSTLSVDAANDRLGIGTAAPTRKLHVEGGQFLNAAVAYALSRDALDINIGQDGFGYGNRTDNFGINMKSSSSVFPGTISRINFGDVSTGTAVGSRYLSFSVGITPNELMYLTDLNAGRVGIGNTAPAAKLDIVGTTFGMKNSVGSGSWDNIWFNVTPSIPSINVSGAESGLQFNVGANSVGTYGDGQTLTTVATMLSNGNMGVGTTTPAAKLHVEGAEVRLSNAASLWGLDPEGTSPTSQFSIIDRTNSVRRLILQENGNAYMGGALGTGGANATISAVGGSVGIGNNTAPTNTLDVNGTTRVRTITAVAGTTVVTPVYSDANGVLVKTSPSATYGGTSSSSVNLASGATGALISGLVDGGIYKILVTTADACGDNAIAEYYITSVSANSYFSINGLGGLLASGTTNKSPAFAQTSRNVIATTWTGKVGCSGGDNSTSLNYTLTVPAAGSINITNNGNITKGYSVVATRIN
;
A
#
# COMPACT_ATOMS: atom_id res chain seq x y z
N MET A 1 170.98 -47.87 25.86
CA MET A 1 170.98 -48.95 24.83
C MET A 1 169.72 -48.82 23.98
N LYS A 2 169.80 -48.92 22.62
CA LYS A 2 168.68 -49.07 21.62
C LYS A 2 167.71 -47.84 21.49
N LYS A 3 167.37 -47.27 20.31
CA LYS A 3 166.67 -47.72 19.04
C LYS A 3 165.14 -47.93 19.22
N THR A 4 164.20 -47.49 18.36
CA THR A 4 164.18 -46.80 17.02
C THR A 4 162.77 -46.18 16.71
N VAL A 5 162.65 -44.96 16.14
CA VAL A 5 162.19 -44.56 14.76
C VAL A 5 160.73 -44.90 14.30
N SER A 6 160.07 -43.90 13.65
CA SER A 6 158.85 -43.92 12.77
C SER A 6 157.43 -44.05 13.41
N SER A 7 156.30 -43.62 12.79
CA SER A 7 155.92 -42.64 11.72
C SER A 7 154.36 -42.65 11.52
N ILE A 8 153.78 -41.80 10.63
CA ILE A 8 152.33 -41.65 10.20
C ILE A 8 151.56 -40.57 11.01
N VAL A 9 150.98 -39.45 10.51
CA VAL A 9 150.34 -38.96 9.25
C VAL A 9 148.79 -38.91 9.34
N MET A 10 148.19 -37.82 8.78
CA MET A 10 146.74 -37.47 8.70
C MET A 10 146.09 -36.99 10.03
N VAL A 11 145.19 -35.99 10.08
CA VAL A 11 144.41 -35.28 9.04
C VAL A 11 144.45 -33.75 9.27
N ILE A 12 144.54 -32.96 8.18
CA ILE A 12 144.28 -31.51 8.20
C ILE A 12 142.77 -31.28 8.05
N SER A 13 142.13 -30.69 9.05
CA SER A 13 140.75 -30.21 8.96
C SER A 13 140.74 -28.68 9.00
N PHE A 14 140.33 -28.05 7.90
CA PHE A 14 140.14 -26.61 7.79
C PHE A 14 139.00 -26.14 8.70
N PHE A 15 139.31 -25.69 9.92
CA PHE A 15 138.39 -24.83 10.67
C PHE A 15 138.55 -23.39 10.18
N THR A 16 137.80 -23.06 9.12
CA THR A 16 137.54 -21.66 8.76
C THR A 16 136.65 -21.05 9.86
N ILE A 17 137.25 -20.29 10.76
CA ILE A 17 136.51 -19.50 11.75
C ILE A 17 135.82 -18.36 10.96
N GLN A 18 134.53 -18.54 10.63
CA GLN A 18 133.71 -17.42 10.18
C GLN A 18 133.41 -16.53 11.38
N ALA A 19 134.22 -15.48 11.55
CA ALA A 19 133.89 -14.38 12.44
C ALA A 19 132.80 -13.54 11.77
N TYR A 20 131.53 -13.78 12.11
CA TYR A 20 130.45 -12.90 11.71
C TYR A 20 130.62 -11.53 12.35
N ALA A 21 130.49 -10.45 11.58
CA ALA A 21 130.60 -9.07 12.06
C ALA A 21 129.35 -8.59 12.83
N GLN A 22 128.70 -9.51 13.57
CA GLN A 22 127.53 -9.22 14.39
C GLN A 22 127.99 -8.79 15.79
N VAL A 23 127.32 -7.79 16.34
CA VAL A 23 127.55 -7.33 17.72
C VAL A 23 126.44 -7.87 18.62
N GLY A 24 126.81 -8.71 19.59
CA GLY A 24 125.93 -9.12 20.68
C GLY A 24 126.18 -8.27 21.92
N ILE A 25 125.11 -7.73 22.51
CA ILE A 25 125.12 -7.14 23.85
C ILE A 25 124.25 -8.04 24.74
N ASP A 26 124.86 -8.57 25.80
CA ASP A 26 124.29 -9.57 26.71
C ASP A 26 123.71 -10.83 25.99
N THR A 27 124.22 -11.15 24.79
CA THR A 27 123.98 -12.41 24.06
C THR A 27 125.26 -12.94 23.41
N ALA A 28 125.50 -14.26 23.53
CA ALA A 28 126.62 -14.95 22.90
C ALA A 28 126.29 -15.51 21.50
N SER A 29 125.07 -15.32 21.01
CA SER A 29 124.63 -15.77 19.69
C SER A 29 123.65 -14.75 19.10
N PRO A 30 124.16 -13.66 18.49
CA PRO A 30 123.33 -12.57 17.99
C PRO A 30 122.39 -13.03 16.87
N ALA A 31 121.09 -12.77 17.01
CA ALA A 31 120.09 -13.07 15.98
C ALA A 31 120.07 -12.07 14.82
N SER A 32 120.75 -10.93 14.94
CA SER A 32 120.86 -9.90 13.89
C SER A 32 122.25 -9.24 13.86
N THR A 33 122.47 -8.22 13.03
CA THR A 33 123.74 -7.46 12.98
C THR A 33 124.06 -6.72 14.29
N LEU A 34 123.04 -6.28 15.03
CA LEU A 34 123.17 -5.80 16.40
C LEU A 34 122.03 -6.42 17.21
N ASP A 35 122.36 -7.35 18.09
CA ASP A 35 121.40 -8.00 18.97
C ASP A 35 121.65 -7.55 20.42
N VAL A 36 120.60 -7.04 21.07
CA VAL A 36 120.66 -6.44 22.41
C VAL A 36 119.62 -7.13 23.27
N ASN A 37 120.06 -8.16 23.99
CA ASN A 37 119.20 -8.84 24.96
C ASN A 37 119.10 -8.01 26.24
N ALA A 38 117.95 -8.08 26.90
CA ALA A 38 117.81 -7.57 28.26
C ALA A 38 118.62 -8.44 29.23
N LYS A 39 119.41 -7.81 30.10
CA LYS A 39 120.16 -8.50 31.14
C LYS A 39 119.24 -9.13 32.18
N ASN A 40 118.07 -8.53 32.42
CA ASN A 40 117.02 -9.03 33.31
C ASN A 40 115.70 -9.12 32.55
N ALA A 41 115.55 -10.12 31.68
CA ALA A 41 114.36 -10.30 30.83
C ALA A 41 113.03 -10.56 31.59
N THR A 42 113.06 -10.74 32.91
CA THR A 42 111.89 -11.02 33.76
C THR A 42 111.91 -10.20 35.06
N GLY A 43 110.72 -9.80 35.53
CA GLY A 43 110.58 -8.75 36.54
C GLY A 43 110.89 -9.17 38.00
N ALA A 44 111.96 -8.62 38.54
CA ALA A 44 112.24 -8.50 39.99
C ALA A 44 113.27 -7.39 40.32
N THR A 45 113.96 -6.86 39.32
CA THR A 45 115.07 -5.91 39.44
C THR A 45 114.69 -4.50 38.99
N THR A 46 115.31 -3.47 39.56
CA THR A 46 115.15 -2.06 39.13
C THR A 46 116.23 -1.58 38.17
N ASN A 47 117.08 -2.49 37.67
CA ASN A 47 118.10 -2.19 36.68
C ASN A 47 117.47 -1.78 35.33
N VAL A 48 118.10 -0.84 34.64
CA VAL A 48 117.62 -0.34 33.34
C VAL A 48 118.20 -1.18 32.21
N ASP A 49 117.35 -1.99 31.59
CA ASP A 49 117.62 -2.67 30.32
C ASP A 49 117.07 -1.84 29.15
N GLY A 50 117.86 -1.64 28.09
CA GLY A 50 117.45 -0.90 26.90
C GLY A 50 118.60 -0.24 26.12
N MET A 51 118.30 0.25 24.92
CA MET A 51 119.26 0.93 24.05
C MET A 51 119.09 2.46 24.12
N LEU A 52 120.09 3.17 24.65
CA LEU A 52 120.14 4.63 24.55
C LEU A 52 120.69 5.06 23.19
N VAL A 53 119.79 5.53 22.33
CA VAL A 53 120.14 6.18 21.05
C VAL A 53 120.69 7.59 21.26
N PRO A 54 121.38 8.20 20.26
CA PRO A 54 121.87 9.57 20.37
C PRO A 54 120.76 10.55 20.76
N ARG A 55 120.98 11.25 21.89
CA ARG A 55 120.10 12.31 22.39
C ARG A 55 120.59 13.65 21.87
N VAL A 56 119.74 14.37 21.16
CA VAL A 56 120.04 15.68 20.58
C VAL A 56 118.85 16.61 20.75
N ASP A 57 119.06 17.92 20.72
CA ASP A 57 117.97 18.87 20.70
C ASP A 57 117.46 19.09 19.26
N ARG A 58 116.29 19.75 19.11
CA ARG A 58 115.70 20.01 17.80
C ARG A 58 116.61 20.84 16.91
N GLN A 59 117.32 21.84 17.45
CA GLN A 59 118.29 22.63 16.69
C GLN A 59 119.42 21.78 16.11
N ARG A 60 119.97 20.85 16.90
CA ARG A 60 121.00 19.91 16.43
C ARG A 60 120.47 18.97 15.37
N ALA A 61 119.27 18.40 15.55
CA ALA A 61 118.62 17.55 14.55
C ALA A 61 118.30 18.28 13.24
N GLN A 62 117.97 19.58 13.31
CA GLN A 62 117.68 20.44 12.18
C GLN A 62 118.90 20.71 11.29
N ILE A 63 120.09 20.84 11.88
CA ILE A 63 121.33 21.18 11.16
C ILE A 63 122.20 19.95 10.80
N MET A 64 121.73 18.73 11.07
CA MET A 64 122.41 17.52 10.60
C MET A 64 122.32 17.40 9.08
N THR A 65 123.45 17.16 8.41
CA THR A 65 123.55 16.93 6.97
C THR A 65 124.08 15.53 6.69
N GLY A 66 123.75 14.97 5.53
CA GLY A 66 124.18 13.62 5.14
C GLY A 66 123.59 12.48 5.99
N ILE A 67 122.43 12.70 6.62
CA ILE A 67 121.78 11.73 7.51
C ILE A 67 121.35 10.48 6.71
N PRO A 68 121.80 9.26 7.07
CA PRO A 68 121.27 8.04 6.48
C PRO A 68 119.79 7.83 6.81
N THR A 69 118.99 7.37 5.85
CA THR A 69 117.62 6.90 6.12
C THR A 69 117.64 5.78 7.18
N SER A 70 116.63 5.75 8.04
CA SER A 70 116.52 4.89 9.22
C SER A 70 117.47 5.24 10.38
N THR A 71 118.20 6.37 10.33
CA THR A 71 118.87 6.90 11.53
C THR A 71 117.84 7.18 12.62
N LEU A 72 118.05 6.67 13.83
CA LEU A 72 117.17 6.85 14.99
C LEU A 72 117.83 7.78 16.02
N ILE A 73 117.10 8.81 16.44
CA ILE A 73 117.52 9.74 17.50
C ILE A 73 116.41 9.90 18.52
N TYR A 74 116.78 10.39 19.71
CA TYR A 74 115.84 10.89 20.68
C TYR A 74 116.00 12.40 20.82
N ILE A 75 114.92 13.14 20.55
CA ILE A 75 114.89 14.59 20.77
C ILE A 75 114.68 14.82 22.25
N ASN A 76 115.71 15.30 22.96
CA ASN A 76 115.66 15.56 24.39
C ASN A 76 115.22 16.99 24.74
N ASN A 77 115.21 17.90 23.77
CA ASN A 77 114.65 19.23 23.90
C ASN A 77 114.11 19.71 22.55
N ALA A 78 112.78 19.83 22.45
CA ALA A 78 112.10 20.29 21.25
C ALA A 78 111.88 21.82 21.20
N THR A 79 112.41 22.60 22.13
CA THR A 79 112.22 24.07 22.16
C THR A 79 113.30 24.84 21.37
N THR A 80 114.48 24.24 21.13
CA THR A 80 115.57 24.89 20.39
C THR A 80 115.37 24.80 18.88
N GLY A 81 115.89 25.75 18.10
CA GLY A 81 115.72 25.77 16.64
C GLY A 81 114.25 25.94 16.20
N LEU A 82 113.94 25.59 14.95
CA LEU A 82 112.61 25.74 14.34
C LEU A 82 112.10 24.43 13.72
N GLN A 83 110.79 24.27 13.59
CA GLN A 83 110.16 23.21 12.80
C GLN A 83 110.27 23.50 11.30
N SER A 84 111.46 23.39 10.75
CA SER A 84 111.69 23.55 9.31
C SER A 84 112.86 22.70 8.81
N GLY A 85 112.91 22.47 7.49
CA GLY A 85 113.86 21.53 6.88
C GLY A 85 113.67 20.11 7.41
N ALA A 86 114.76 19.41 7.68
CA ALA A 86 114.72 18.04 8.22
C ALA A 86 113.95 17.94 9.57
N ALA A 87 113.89 19.00 10.36
CA ALA A 87 113.23 19.04 11.67
C ALA A 87 111.74 19.40 11.64
N VAL A 88 111.10 19.48 10.47
CA VAL A 88 109.72 19.97 10.33
C VAL A 88 108.69 19.26 11.22
N ASN A 89 108.79 17.94 11.41
CA ASN A 89 107.86 17.18 12.25
C ASN A 89 108.27 17.11 13.73
N ILE A 90 109.34 17.78 14.16
CA ILE A 90 109.79 17.77 15.57
C ILE A 90 109.00 18.82 16.37
N ASP A 91 107.78 18.43 16.70
CA ASP A 91 106.83 19.18 17.53
C ASP A 91 107.09 19.03 19.05
N ASP A 92 107.73 17.94 19.47
CA ASP A 92 107.82 17.52 20.87
C ASP A 92 109.09 16.68 21.17
N VAL A 93 109.35 16.44 22.45
CA VAL A 93 110.38 15.51 22.93
C VAL A 93 109.95 14.07 22.62
N GLY A 94 110.86 13.24 22.10
CA GLY A 94 110.50 11.85 21.75
C GLY A 94 111.47 11.15 20.78
N TYR A 95 111.11 9.94 20.36
CA TYR A 95 111.87 9.16 19.37
C TYR A 95 111.47 9.55 17.94
N TYR A 96 112.49 9.82 17.12
CA TYR A 96 112.34 10.17 15.71
C TYR A 96 113.30 9.38 14.84
N TYR A 97 112.82 8.85 13.72
CA TYR A 97 113.66 8.25 12.68
C TYR A 97 113.73 9.16 11.44
N TYR A 98 114.85 9.17 10.75
CA TYR A 98 114.99 9.91 9.49
C TYR A 98 114.42 9.09 8.34
N ASN A 99 113.40 9.61 7.64
CA ASN A 99 112.74 8.91 6.52
C ASN A 99 113.41 9.16 5.15
N GLY A 100 114.53 9.89 5.11
CA GLY A 100 115.22 10.33 3.89
C GLY A 100 114.99 11.82 3.55
N THR A 101 113.93 12.44 4.08
CA THR A 101 113.65 13.88 3.89
C THR A 101 113.47 14.65 5.21
N ALA A 102 112.89 14.02 6.23
CA ALA A 102 112.66 14.61 7.54
C ALA A 102 112.74 13.58 8.66
N TRP A 103 112.92 14.08 9.88
CA TRP A 103 112.69 13.34 11.12
C TRP A 103 111.20 13.10 11.28
N VAL A 104 110.79 11.84 11.45
CA VAL A 104 109.40 11.40 11.64
C VAL A 104 109.24 10.80 13.03
N LYS A 105 108.26 11.29 13.78
CA LYS A 105 107.96 10.85 15.16
C LYS A 105 107.48 9.40 15.13
N MET A 106 108.05 8.54 15.97
CA MET A 106 107.61 7.13 16.06
C MET A 106 106.32 6.94 16.87
N HIS A 107 105.74 8.02 17.42
CA HIS A 107 104.63 7.94 18.38
C HIS A 107 103.56 9.02 18.16
N ASN A 108 102.29 8.59 18.23
CA ASN A 108 101.11 9.44 18.40
C ASN A 108 100.80 9.53 19.90
N PRO A 109 100.76 10.73 20.52
CA PRO A 109 100.68 10.91 21.98
C PRO A 109 99.49 10.24 22.69
N ASN A 110 98.47 9.80 21.96
CA ASN A 110 97.23 9.25 22.51
C ASN A 110 97.09 7.71 22.37
N ASN A 111 98.14 7.00 21.92
CA ASN A 111 98.18 5.53 21.85
C ASN A 111 97.04 4.86 21.04
N SER A 112 96.47 5.54 20.03
CA SER A 112 95.38 5.01 19.19
C SER A 112 95.86 4.46 17.84
N ILE A 113 95.19 3.38 17.40
CA ILE A 113 95.46 2.68 16.13
C ILE A 113 94.73 3.38 14.97
N PHE A 114 95.37 3.48 13.80
CA PHE A 114 94.73 4.00 12.58
C PHE A 114 93.57 3.09 12.14
N SER A 115 92.32 3.58 12.18
CA SER A 115 91.14 2.89 11.66
C SER A 115 90.34 3.79 10.71
N ASN A 116 89.86 3.20 9.61
CA ASN A 116 89.09 3.87 8.56
C ASN A 116 87.58 3.65 8.79
N VAL A 117 86.93 4.60 9.44
CA VAL A 117 85.51 4.54 9.83
C VAL A 117 84.60 4.98 8.67
N ASN A 118 83.69 4.11 8.24
CA ASN A 118 82.66 4.42 7.24
C ASN A 118 81.38 3.58 7.46
N ILE A 119 80.31 3.94 6.74
CA ILE A 119 78.97 3.34 6.89
C ILE A 119 78.88 1.82 6.61
N TYR A 120 79.91 1.21 6.00
CA TYR A 120 79.94 -0.24 5.76
C TYR A 120 80.62 -1.03 6.89
N ASN A 121 81.38 -0.38 7.77
CA ASN A 121 82.24 -1.06 8.75
C ASN A 121 82.13 -0.55 10.20
N SER A 122 81.31 0.47 10.45
CA SER A 122 80.98 0.96 11.79
C SER A 122 79.64 1.69 11.79
N ASP A 123 78.88 1.52 12.86
CA ASP A 123 77.75 2.39 13.17
C ASP A 123 78.21 3.81 13.50
N GLY A 124 77.33 4.80 13.34
CA GLY A 124 77.60 6.19 13.69
C GLY A 124 76.50 7.17 13.28
N SER A 125 76.57 8.40 13.79
CA SER A 125 75.63 9.47 13.47
C SER A 125 76.15 10.36 12.34
N LEU A 126 75.28 10.77 11.43
CA LEU A 126 75.60 11.80 10.45
C LEU A 126 75.68 13.18 11.14
N THR A 127 76.77 13.91 10.92
CA THR A 127 76.97 15.28 11.43
C THR A 127 76.45 16.37 10.48
N GLY A 128 75.88 15.98 9.34
CA GLY A 128 75.28 16.87 8.34
C GLY A 128 74.62 16.09 7.20
N ASN A 129 73.85 16.78 6.37
CA ASN A 129 73.09 16.19 5.26
C ASN A 129 74.01 15.52 4.23
N ARG A 130 73.62 14.34 3.73
CA ARG A 130 74.33 13.61 2.67
C ARG A 130 73.50 13.52 1.40
N ILE A 131 74.09 13.87 0.27
CA ILE A 131 73.54 13.62 -1.08
C ILE A 131 74.34 12.46 -1.71
N VAL A 132 73.64 11.51 -2.31
CA VAL A 132 74.22 10.38 -3.06
C VAL A 132 73.94 10.58 -4.56
N THR A 133 74.94 11.09 -5.29
CA THR A 133 74.83 11.30 -6.74
C THR A 133 75.14 10.00 -7.48
N GLN A 134 74.13 9.36 -8.08
CA GLN A 134 74.28 8.06 -8.74
C GLN A 134 74.59 8.14 -10.24
N ALA A 135 74.30 9.27 -10.90
CA ALA A 135 74.34 9.42 -12.35
C ALA A 135 73.51 8.33 -13.07
N ALA A 136 74.12 7.51 -13.93
CA ALA A 136 73.45 6.40 -14.62
C ALA A 136 73.49 5.06 -13.86
N ASN A 137 74.07 5.03 -12.65
CA ASN A 137 74.21 3.83 -11.83
C ASN A 137 72.99 3.64 -10.92
N THR A 138 72.83 2.44 -10.37
CA THR A 138 71.80 2.11 -9.38
C THR A 138 72.41 1.80 -8.01
N LEU A 139 71.68 2.17 -6.95
CA LEU A 139 71.93 1.74 -5.57
C LEU A 139 70.85 0.72 -5.19
N ALA A 140 71.22 -0.56 -5.16
CA ALA A 140 70.33 -1.65 -4.78
C ALA A 140 70.65 -2.19 -3.38
N PHE A 141 69.63 -2.44 -2.59
CA PHE A 141 69.72 -3.13 -1.31
C PHE A 141 69.21 -4.57 -1.51
N THR A 142 70.12 -5.53 -1.60
CA THR A 142 69.79 -6.95 -1.76
C THR A 142 69.94 -7.66 -0.42
N ALA A 143 68.84 -8.14 0.13
CA ALA A 143 68.80 -8.78 1.45
C ALA A 143 67.68 -9.84 1.50
N THR A 144 67.69 -10.67 2.55
CA THR A 144 66.76 -11.80 2.72
C THR A 144 66.04 -11.77 4.07
N ALA A 145 65.82 -10.58 4.62
CA ALA A 145 65.25 -10.37 5.95
C ALA A 145 64.00 -9.48 5.92
N THR A 146 63.14 -9.63 6.92
CA THR A 146 62.08 -8.66 7.25
C THR A 146 62.71 -7.34 7.70
N ASN A 147 62.14 -6.21 7.30
CA ASN A 147 62.67 -4.86 7.62
C ASN A 147 64.15 -4.64 7.20
N ALA A 148 64.59 -5.27 6.11
CA ALA A 148 65.99 -5.22 5.66
C ALA A 148 66.43 -3.86 5.12
N PHE A 149 65.49 -3.03 4.66
CA PHE A 149 65.69 -1.60 4.47
C PHE A 149 64.59 -0.86 5.23
N SER A 150 64.98 0.09 6.07
CA SER A 150 64.04 0.83 6.91
C SER A 150 64.38 2.32 7.01
N VAL A 151 63.34 3.15 7.13
CA VAL A 151 63.46 4.54 7.57
C VAL A 151 62.66 4.65 8.84
N ASP A 152 63.32 5.08 9.92
CA ASP A 152 62.74 5.23 11.26
C ASP A 152 61.91 4.00 11.71
N GLY A 153 62.55 2.83 11.67
CA GLY A 153 61.95 1.57 12.07
C GLY A 153 60.78 1.15 11.18
N SER A 154 59.56 1.37 11.66
CA SER A 154 58.32 0.94 10.99
C SER A 154 57.73 1.99 10.04
N THR A 155 58.20 3.24 10.05
CA THR A 155 57.65 4.33 9.20
C THR A 155 57.69 3.95 7.71
N LEU A 156 58.82 3.43 7.23
CA LEU A 156 58.94 2.75 5.94
C LEU A 156 59.76 1.48 6.15
N SER A 157 59.19 0.32 5.82
CA SER A 157 59.81 -1.00 6.01
C SER A 157 59.76 -1.82 4.72
N VAL A 158 60.90 -2.32 4.25
CA VAL A 158 60.95 -3.30 3.15
C VAL A 158 61.26 -4.66 3.73
N ASP A 159 60.30 -5.56 3.64
CA ASP A 159 60.45 -6.99 3.93
C ASP A 159 60.92 -7.70 2.66
N ALA A 160 62.24 -7.75 2.52
CA ALA A 160 62.94 -8.39 1.40
C ALA A 160 62.93 -9.93 1.49
N ALA A 161 62.48 -10.51 2.62
CA ALA A 161 62.30 -11.96 2.72
C ALA A 161 61.01 -12.46 2.04
N ASN A 162 60.02 -11.60 1.83
CA ASN A 162 58.68 -11.98 1.37
C ASN A 162 58.11 -11.08 0.24
N ASP A 163 58.92 -10.16 -0.32
CA ASP A 163 58.51 -9.17 -1.32
C ASP A 163 57.34 -8.25 -0.85
N ARG A 164 57.47 -7.66 0.34
CA ARG A 164 56.42 -6.83 0.96
C ARG A 164 56.91 -5.45 1.40
N LEU A 165 56.02 -4.47 1.30
CA LEU A 165 56.20 -3.09 1.76
C LEU A 165 55.32 -2.81 2.98
N GLY A 166 55.93 -2.36 4.07
CA GLY A 166 55.28 -1.89 5.28
C GLY A 166 55.36 -0.36 5.42
N ILE A 167 54.26 0.26 5.84
CA ILE A 167 54.18 1.67 6.26
C ILE A 167 53.50 1.68 7.62
N GLY A 168 54.14 2.26 8.64
CA GLY A 168 53.73 2.14 10.04
C GLY A 168 54.00 0.77 10.68
N THR A 169 54.45 -0.23 9.89
CA THR A 169 54.61 -1.63 10.30
C THR A 169 55.92 -2.23 9.80
N ALA A 170 56.69 -2.86 10.69
CA ALA A 170 57.97 -3.52 10.37
C ALA A 170 57.81 -4.99 9.95
N ALA A 171 56.60 -5.54 10.08
CA ALA A 171 56.25 -6.91 9.72
C ALA A 171 55.01 -6.91 8.81
N PRO A 172 55.11 -6.35 7.58
CA PRO A 172 53.98 -6.28 6.66
C PRO A 172 53.41 -7.67 6.41
N THR A 173 52.09 -7.86 6.53
CA THR A 173 51.47 -9.18 6.31
C THR A 173 51.07 -9.41 4.85
N ARG A 174 50.94 -8.34 4.06
CA ARG A 174 50.53 -8.32 2.65
C ARG A 174 51.57 -7.55 1.80
N LYS A 175 51.50 -7.66 0.47
CA LYS A 175 52.42 -6.97 -0.47
C LYS A 175 52.56 -5.47 -0.19
N LEU A 176 51.47 -4.82 0.21
CA LEU A 176 51.46 -3.52 0.86
C LEU A 176 50.66 -3.66 2.16
N HIS A 177 51.28 -3.34 3.29
CA HIS A 177 50.63 -3.27 4.61
C HIS A 177 50.83 -1.85 5.15
N VAL A 178 49.74 -1.13 5.40
CA VAL A 178 49.79 0.21 5.99
C VAL A 178 48.99 0.19 7.28
N GLU A 179 49.67 0.42 8.41
CA GLU A 179 49.05 0.59 9.72
C GLU A 179 48.87 2.10 9.97
N GLY A 180 47.62 2.57 9.95
CA GLY A 180 47.26 3.98 10.06
C GLY A 180 46.31 4.47 8.96
N GLY A 181 45.86 5.72 9.05
CA GLY A 181 44.98 6.34 8.06
C GLY A 181 45.68 6.56 6.71
N GLN A 182 45.05 6.14 5.62
CA GLN A 182 45.61 6.21 4.27
C GLN A 182 44.97 7.33 3.46
N PHE A 183 45.77 8.32 3.05
CA PHE A 183 45.31 9.35 2.10
C PHE A 183 45.38 8.85 0.65
N LEU A 184 44.29 8.24 0.17
CA LEU A 184 44.17 7.68 -1.18
C LEU A 184 43.48 8.68 -2.12
N ASN A 185 44.23 9.66 -2.63
CA ASN A 185 43.71 10.62 -3.61
C ASN A 185 43.71 10.04 -5.04
N ALA A 186 42.54 10.08 -5.70
CA ALA A 186 42.35 9.62 -7.08
C ALA A 186 42.40 10.75 -8.14
N ALA A 187 42.55 12.02 -7.75
CA ALA A 187 42.48 13.15 -8.69
C ALA A 187 43.58 14.22 -8.45
N VAL A 188 44.37 14.50 -9.48
CA VAL A 188 45.38 15.58 -9.50
C VAL A 188 44.94 16.68 -10.46
N ALA A 189 44.22 17.69 -9.93
CA ALA A 189 44.11 19.03 -10.50
C ALA A 189 43.43 20.01 -9.52
N TYR A 190 44.20 20.94 -8.97
CA TYR A 190 43.78 22.24 -8.41
C TYR A 190 42.48 22.32 -7.57
N ALA A 191 42.53 21.82 -6.33
CA ALA A 191 41.65 22.30 -5.25
C ALA A 191 42.32 22.13 -3.87
N LEU A 192 42.07 23.07 -2.97
CA LEU A 192 42.48 22.98 -1.56
C LEU A 192 41.63 21.90 -0.85
N SER A 193 42.25 20.76 -0.55
CA SER A 193 41.69 19.59 0.16
C SER A 193 40.39 19.00 -0.44
N ARG A 194 40.50 17.80 -1.01
CA ARG A 194 39.34 17.00 -1.46
C ARG A 194 39.55 15.51 -1.21
N ASP A 195 39.30 15.11 0.03
CA ASP A 195 39.20 13.70 0.41
C ASP A 195 37.91 13.14 -0.20
N ALA A 196 37.99 11.98 -0.84
CA ALA A 196 36.82 11.31 -1.44
C ALA A 196 36.54 9.93 -0.82
N LEU A 197 37.57 9.26 -0.28
CA LEU A 197 37.45 7.91 0.24
C LEU A 197 38.55 7.63 1.30
N ASP A 198 38.13 7.41 2.55
CA ASP A 198 38.98 7.00 3.66
C ASP A 198 38.56 5.60 4.11
N ILE A 199 39.18 4.57 3.52
CA ILE A 199 38.82 3.18 3.81
C ILE A 199 39.53 2.70 5.08
N ASN A 200 38.95 2.99 6.24
CA ASN A 200 39.39 2.36 7.49
C ASN A 200 38.92 0.89 7.57
N ILE A 201 39.67 -0.04 7.00
CA ILE A 201 39.48 -1.49 7.23
C ILE A 201 40.20 -1.87 8.52
N GLY A 202 39.68 -1.39 9.64
CA GLY A 202 40.23 -1.60 10.98
C GLY A 202 39.15 -1.42 12.05
N GLN A 203 39.46 -1.89 13.26
CA GLN A 203 38.60 -1.77 14.43
C GLN A 203 38.41 -0.28 14.80
N ASP A 204 37.25 0.31 14.49
CA ASP A 204 36.95 1.71 14.82
C ASP A 204 36.78 1.84 16.35
N GLY A 205 37.85 2.19 17.06
CA GLY A 205 37.92 2.09 18.52
C GLY A 205 36.92 2.97 19.27
N PHE A 206 35.96 2.34 19.95
CA PHE A 206 35.06 2.81 21.05
C PHE A 206 34.26 4.12 20.92
N GLY A 207 34.58 5.02 19.98
CA GLY A 207 33.96 6.35 19.88
C GLY A 207 32.62 6.40 19.13
N TYR A 208 32.24 5.34 18.41
CA TYR A 208 31.05 5.29 17.57
C TYR A 208 30.16 4.07 17.88
N GLY A 209 29.51 4.13 19.04
CA GLY A 209 28.58 3.09 19.49
C GLY A 209 29.27 1.97 20.29
N ASN A 210 28.50 1.32 21.16
CA ASN A 210 28.98 0.33 22.13
C ASN A 210 29.20 -1.05 21.48
N ARG A 211 30.17 -1.16 20.55
CA ARG A 211 30.46 -2.39 19.79
C ARG A 211 31.96 -2.53 19.59
N THR A 212 32.51 -3.72 19.84
CA THR A 212 33.97 -3.93 19.82
C THR A 212 34.53 -4.14 18.42
N ASP A 213 33.74 -4.63 17.46
CA ASP A 213 34.19 -5.08 16.14
C ASP A 213 33.36 -4.47 15.00
N ASN A 214 33.31 -3.13 14.97
CA ASN A 214 32.70 -2.38 13.87
C ASN A 214 33.72 -2.14 12.74
N PHE A 215 33.43 -2.62 11.54
CA PHE A 215 34.17 -2.33 10.32
C PHE A 215 33.33 -1.44 9.41
N GLY A 216 33.91 -0.40 8.81
CA GLY A 216 33.12 0.57 8.05
C GLY A 216 33.85 1.19 6.87
N ILE A 217 33.12 1.41 5.78
CA ILE A 217 33.60 2.27 4.69
C ILE A 217 33.17 3.70 5.03
N ASN A 218 34.15 4.51 5.46
CA ASN A 218 33.95 5.90 5.86
C ASN A 218 34.13 6.84 4.66
N MET A 219 33.04 7.40 4.14
CA MET A 219 33.11 8.47 3.14
C MET A 219 33.12 9.82 3.84
N LYS A 220 34.29 10.45 3.95
CA LYS A 220 34.49 11.77 4.58
C LYS A 220 34.62 12.87 3.53
N SER A 221 34.26 14.10 3.90
CA SER A 221 34.64 15.33 3.21
C SER A 221 35.71 16.05 4.01
N SER A 222 36.72 16.58 3.31
CA SER A 222 37.61 17.64 3.83
C SER A 222 37.24 19.03 3.29
N SER A 223 35.99 19.21 2.81
CA SER A 223 35.45 20.51 2.39
C SER A 223 35.61 21.56 3.48
N SER A 224 36.12 22.74 3.12
CA SER A 224 36.28 23.89 4.02
C SER A 224 34.97 24.41 4.62
N VAL A 225 33.83 24.03 4.06
CA VAL A 225 32.50 24.46 4.53
C VAL A 225 31.88 23.42 5.49
N PHE A 226 32.10 22.13 5.24
CA PHE A 226 31.53 21.02 6.03
C PHE A 226 32.51 19.84 6.13
N PRO A 227 33.58 19.95 6.93
CA PRO A 227 34.48 18.83 7.18
C PRO A 227 33.78 17.78 8.06
N GLY A 228 33.90 16.50 7.71
CA GLY A 228 33.26 15.42 8.48
C GLY A 228 32.85 14.23 7.64
N THR A 229 32.00 13.37 8.19
CA THR A 229 31.46 12.21 7.46
C THR A 229 30.30 12.65 6.56
N ILE A 230 30.23 12.15 5.32
CA ILE A 230 29.08 12.31 4.42
C ILE A 230 28.22 11.05 4.44
N SER A 231 28.85 9.87 4.40
CA SER A 231 28.19 8.57 4.36
C SER A 231 29.04 7.51 5.05
N ARG A 232 28.39 6.51 5.67
CA ARG A 232 29.01 5.28 6.16
C ARG A 232 28.20 4.08 5.72
N ILE A 233 28.91 3.03 5.34
CA ILE A 233 28.36 1.68 5.31
C ILE A 233 29.08 0.91 6.40
N ASN A 234 28.36 0.59 7.48
CA ASN A 234 28.90 -0.17 8.61
C ASN A 234 28.52 -1.64 8.45
N PHE A 235 29.47 -2.52 8.72
CA PHE A 235 29.29 -3.96 8.80
C PHE A 235 30.04 -4.47 10.02
N GLY A 236 29.38 -5.25 10.88
CA GLY A 236 30.04 -5.73 12.09
C GLY A 236 29.21 -6.72 12.87
N ASP A 237 29.74 -7.08 14.02
CA ASP A 237 29.05 -7.83 15.06
C ASP A 237 28.54 -6.82 16.12
N VAL A 238 27.30 -6.96 16.61
CA VAL A 238 26.78 -6.12 17.72
C VAL A 238 27.26 -6.57 19.09
N SER A 239 27.96 -7.71 19.21
CA SER A 239 28.59 -8.12 20.46
C SER A 239 29.76 -7.20 20.83
N THR A 240 29.95 -7.09 22.14
CA THR A 240 31.10 -6.44 22.79
C THR A 240 32.17 -7.46 23.21
N GLY A 241 32.20 -8.63 22.56
CA GLY A 241 33.06 -9.75 22.93
C GLY A 241 33.07 -10.84 21.87
N THR A 242 34.26 -11.43 21.66
CA THR A 242 34.64 -12.30 20.54
C THR A 242 33.55 -13.24 20.00
N ALA A 243 33.03 -12.92 18.81
CA ALA A 243 32.44 -13.84 17.82
C ALA A 243 31.13 -14.56 18.17
N VAL A 244 30.25 -13.98 19.01
CA VAL A 244 28.94 -14.60 19.36
C VAL A 244 27.74 -13.65 19.25
N GLY A 245 27.88 -12.48 18.62
CA GLY A 245 26.76 -11.56 18.49
C GLY A 245 26.15 -11.48 17.10
N SER A 246 25.08 -10.71 17.05
CA SER A 246 24.29 -10.50 15.85
C SER A 246 25.01 -9.63 14.82
N ARG A 247 25.13 -10.11 13.59
CA ARG A 247 25.70 -9.35 12.47
C ARG A 247 24.75 -8.28 12.00
N TYR A 248 25.29 -7.12 11.63
CA TYR A 248 24.53 -6.01 11.07
C TYR A 248 25.13 -5.42 9.80
N LEU A 249 24.26 -4.80 9.01
CA LEU A 249 24.57 -3.88 7.92
C LEU A 249 23.72 -2.63 8.13
N SER A 250 24.36 -1.47 8.24
CA SER A 250 23.66 -0.18 8.35
C SER A 250 24.17 0.83 7.32
N PHE A 251 23.24 1.57 6.74
CA PHE A 251 23.54 2.70 5.86
C PHE A 251 23.25 4.00 6.62
N SER A 252 24.29 4.82 6.79
CA SER A 252 24.19 6.10 7.50
C SER A 252 24.66 7.25 6.62
N VAL A 253 23.99 8.41 6.69
CA VAL A 253 24.42 9.62 5.97
C VAL A 253 24.34 10.86 6.85
N GLY A 254 25.09 11.90 6.48
CA GLY A 254 25.09 13.22 7.14
C GLY A 254 26.30 13.48 8.04
N ILE A 255 26.53 14.77 8.32
CA ILE A 255 27.66 15.30 9.12
C ILE A 255 27.78 14.63 10.50
N THR A 256 26.63 14.41 11.14
CA THR A 256 26.40 13.44 12.20
C THR A 256 25.67 12.26 11.56
N PRO A 257 26.31 11.09 11.40
CA PRO A 257 25.71 9.98 10.67
C PRO A 257 24.38 9.53 11.30
N ASN A 258 23.29 9.67 10.54
CA ASN A 258 21.98 9.13 10.92
C ASN A 258 21.79 7.77 10.25
N GLU A 259 21.52 6.70 11.02
CA GLU A 259 21.22 5.36 10.51
C GLU A 259 19.86 5.37 9.78
N LEU A 260 19.88 5.52 8.45
CA LEU A 260 18.67 5.59 7.63
C LEU A 260 18.05 4.21 7.40
N MET A 261 18.88 3.17 7.26
CA MET A 261 18.45 1.80 6.99
C MET A 261 19.31 0.84 7.82
N TYR A 262 18.65 -0.05 8.57
CA TYR A 262 19.29 -0.95 9.51
C TYR A 262 18.83 -2.41 9.29
N LEU A 263 19.78 -3.30 9.04
CA LEU A 263 19.58 -4.74 8.86
C LEU A 263 20.41 -5.48 9.90
N THR A 264 19.85 -6.50 10.54
CA THR A 264 20.58 -7.43 11.40
C THR A 264 20.09 -8.86 11.20
N ASP A 265 20.88 -9.85 11.62
CA ASP A 265 20.38 -11.22 11.76
C ASP A 265 19.41 -11.39 12.95
N LEU A 266 19.54 -10.60 14.04
CA LEU A 266 18.59 -10.52 15.15
C LEU A 266 17.19 -10.09 14.69
N ASN A 267 17.16 -9.24 13.67
CA ASN A 267 15.94 -8.80 13.03
C ASN A 267 15.26 -9.96 12.28
N ALA A 268 15.85 -11.15 12.16
CA ALA A 268 15.27 -12.31 11.47
C ALA A 268 14.74 -11.96 10.06
N GLY A 269 15.48 -11.11 9.34
CA GLY A 269 15.11 -10.57 8.02
C GLY A 269 14.17 -9.35 8.01
N ARG A 270 13.88 -8.72 9.17
CA ARG A 270 13.14 -7.45 9.24
C ARG A 270 14.04 -6.26 8.88
N VAL A 271 13.49 -5.26 8.20
CA VAL A 271 14.17 -4.02 7.79
C VAL A 271 13.62 -2.82 8.57
N GLY A 272 14.49 -2.06 9.22
CA GLY A 272 14.13 -0.78 9.84
C GLY A 272 14.55 0.41 8.98
N ILE A 273 13.65 1.38 8.79
CA ILE A 273 13.93 2.69 8.19
C ILE A 273 13.63 3.75 9.25
N GLY A 274 14.67 4.36 9.81
CA GLY A 274 14.55 5.24 10.98
C GLY A 274 14.21 4.53 12.30
N ASN A 275 14.23 3.19 12.34
CA ASN A 275 14.07 2.38 13.55
C ASN A 275 15.16 1.29 13.64
N THR A 276 15.88 1.22 14.75
CA THR A 276 16.92 0.19 15.00
C THR A 276 16.38 -1.09 15.64
N ALA A 277 15.14 -1.07 16.15
CA ALA A 277 14.43 -2.21 16.71
C ALA A 277 13.09 -2.43 15.98
N PRO A 278 13.11 -2.87 14.70
CA PRO A 278 11.90 -3.03 13.90
C PRO A 278 10.98 -4.11 14.48
N ALA A 279 9.78 -3.69 14.89
CA ALA A 279 8.73 -4.56 15.41
C ALA A 279 7.96 -5.27 14.28
N ALA A 280 7.95 -4.69 13.08
CA ALA A 280 7.34 -5.24 11.86
C ALA A 280 8.40 -5.68 10.82
N LYS A 281 7.98 -6.44 9.79
CA LYS A 281 8.88 -6.87 8.70
C LYS A 281 9.55 -5.73 7.94
N LEU A 282 8.82 -4.63 7.78
CA LEU A 282 9.34 -3.34 7.37
C LEU A 282 8.75 -2.33 8.34
N ASP A 283 9.61 -1.67 9.10
CA ASP A 283 9.23 -0.72 10.14
C ASP A 283 9.80 0.66 9.78
N ILE A 284 8.92 1.63 9.54
CA ILE A 284 9.27 2.94 8.97
C ILE A 284 8.78 4.03 9.92
N VAL A 285 9.72 4.76 10.52
CA VAL A 285 9.42 5.89 11.42
C VAL A 285 9.47 7.19 10.63
N GLY A 286 8.31 7.82 10.41
CA GLY A 286 8.15 9.08 9.69
C GLY A 286 6.69 9.52 9.60
N THR A 287 6.42 10.70 9.03
CA THR A 287 5.06 11.26 8.89
C THR A 287 4.35 10.87 7.59
N THR A 288 5.11 10.47 6.56
CA THR A 288 4.58 10.06 5.25
C THR A 288 5.34 8.83 4.74
N PHE A 289 4.62 7.79 4.34
CA PHE A 289 5.17 6.64 3.62
C PHE A 289 4.48 6.54 2.25
N GLY A 290 5.25 6.54 1.16
CA GLY A 290 4.70 6.58 -0.20
C GLY A 290 5.31 5.54 -1.15
N MET A 291 4.45 4.95 -1.97
CA MET A 291 4.79 4.06 -3.08
C MET A 291 4.43 4.74 -4.39
N LYS A 292 5.38 4.76 -5.35
CA LYS A 292 5.19 5.30 -6.71
C LYS A 292 5.71 4.30 -7.73
N ASN A 293 5.14 4.29 -8.93
CA ASN A 293 5.46 3.30 -9.96
C ASN A 293 6.91 3.42 -10.48
N SER A 294 7.46 4.64 -10.52
CA SER A 294 8.84 4.89 -10.96
C SER A 294 9.47 6.09 -10.23
N VAL A 295 10.80 6.20 -10.28
CA VAL A 295 11.54 7.37 -9.79
C VAL A 295 11.03 8.69 -10.41
N GLY A 296 10.63 8.65 -11.67
CA GLY A 296 10.06 9.76 -12.43
C GLY A 296 8.53 9.72 -12.62
N SER A 297 7.80 8.91 -11.84
CA SER A 297 6.34 9.03 -11.72
C SER A 297 5.95 10.49 -11.46
N GLY A 298 4.83 10.94 -12.04
CA GLY A 298 4.28 12.25 -11.75
C GLY A 298 4.04 12.43 -10.26
N SER A 299 4.00 13.69 -9.80
CA SER A 299 3.66 14.01 -8.40
C SER A 299 2.34 13.40 -7.94
N TRP A 300 1.50 13.04 -8.91
CA TRP A 300 0.20 12.42 -8.76
C TRP A 300 0.13 10.96 -9.25
N ASP A 301 1.22 10.17 -9.26
CA ASP A 301 1.14 8.71 -9.57
C ASP A 301 1.62 7.86 -8.37
N ASN A 302 0.95 7.98 -7.23
CA ASN A 302 1.39 7.39 -5.96
C ASN A 302 0.27 7.02 -4.98
N ILE A 303 0.50 5.94 -4.23
CA ILE A 303 -0.25 5.58 -3.04
C ILE A 303 0.60 5.99 -1.83
N TRP A 304 0.09 6.86 -0.96
CA TRP A 304 0.85 7.30 0.21
C TRP A 304 -0.01 7.46 1.46
N PHE A 305 0.53 6.94 2.55
CA PHE A 305 0.01 7.01 3.90
C PHE A 305 0.54 8.27 4.56
N ASN A 306 -0.37 9.17 4.90
CA ASN A 306 -0.12 10.25 5.86
C ASN A 306 -0.42 9.68 7.25
N VAL A 307 0.52 9.78 8.20
CA VAL A 307 0.40 9.19 9.55
C VAL A 307 0.53 10.23 10.67
N THR A 308 0.04 11.45 10.45
CA THR A 308 -0.04 12.46 11.52
C THR A 308 -0.91 12.01 12.71
N PRO A 309 -0.66 12.52 13.94
CA PRO A 309 -1.36 12.07 15.15
C PRO A 309 -2.89 12.25 15.19
N SER A 310 -3.49 13.00 14.26
CA SER A 310 -4.90 13.42 14.34
C SER A 310 -5.77 13.01 13.15
N ILE A 311 -5.22 12.97 11.93
CA ILE A 311 -5.95 12.59 10.72
C ILE A 311 -5.00 11.81 9.79
N PRO A 312 -4.74 10.52 10.07
CA PRO A 312 -4.06 9.68 9.10
C PRO A 312 -4.94 9.46 7.86
N SER A 313 -4.34 9.46 6.67
CA SER A 313 -5.06 9.27 5.40
C SER A 313 -4.31 8.36 4.44
N ILE A 314 -5.05 7.59 3.65
CA ILE A 314 -4.53 6.85 2.50
C ILE A 314 -4.84 7.69 1.26
N ASN A 315 -3.83 8.30 0.69
CA ASN A 315 -3.95 9.20 -0.44
C ASN A 315 -3.56 8.41 -1.70
N VAL A 316 -4.44 8.39 -2.70
CA VAL A 316 -4.20 7.71 -3.98
C VAL A 316 -4.36 8.72 -5.10
N SER A 317 -3.40 9.62 -5.17
CA SER A 317 -3.21 10.50 -6.31
C SER A 317 -2.68 9.66 -7.46
N GLY A 318 -3.40 9.60 -8.58
CA GLY A 318 -3.09 8.71 -9.73
C GLY A 318 -4.05 7.53 -9.90
N ALA A 319 -5.18 7.57 -9.18
CA ALA A 319 -6.32 6.72 -9.45
C ALA A 319 -7.30 7.40 -10.42
N GLU A 320 -6.85 7.87 -11.59
CA GLU A 320 -7.78 8.09 -12.72
C GLU A 320 -8.48 6.77 -13.05
N SER A 321 -7.81 5.64 -12.74
CA SER A 321 -8.23 4.23 -12.55
C SER A 321 -9.42 3.94 -11.63
N GLY A 322 -9.71 4.83 -10.67
CA GLY A 322 -10.44 4.48 -9.44
C GLY A 322 -9.59 3.64 -8.45
N LEU A 323 -10.06 3.50 -7.20
CA LEU A 323 -9.39 2.75 -6.12
C LEU A 323 -10.24 1.54 -5.69
N GLN A 324 -9.65 0.35 -5.69
CA GLN A 324 -10.34 -0.88 -5.31
C GLN A 324 -10.02 -1.28 -3.86
N PHE A 325 -11.04 -1.67 -3.09
CA PHE A 325 -10.91 -2.24 -1.76
C PHE A 325 -11.41 -3.69 -1.76
N ASN A 326 -10.52 -4.60 -2.13
CA ASN A 326 -10.80 -6.04 -2.15
C ASN A 326 -10.58 -6.65 -0.75
N VAL A 327 -11.54 -7.43 -0.27
CA VAL A 327 -11.38 -8.29 0.92
C VAL A 327 -11.54 -9.75 0.50
N GLY A 328 -11.27 -10.71 1.37
CA GLY A 328 -11.49 -12.13 1.10
C GLY A 328 -12.07 -12.84 2.31
N ALA A 329 -12.91 -13.84 2.06
CA ALA A 329 -13.21 -14.88 3.03
C ALA A 329 -12.40 -16.12 2.62
N ASN A 330 -11.54 -16.59 3.52
CA ASN A 330 -10.46 -17.59 3.34
C ASN A 330 -10.68 -18.62 2.19
N SER A 331 -9.67 -18.92 1.35
CA SER A 331 -8.25 -19.07 1.76
C SER A 331 -7.20 -18.53 0.78
N VAL A 332 -6.62 -17.39 1.16
CA VAL A 332 -5.25 -16.85 0.95
C VAL A 332 -4.86 -16.05 -0.31
N GLY A 333 -4.20 -14.90 -0.13
CA GLY A 333 -4.05 -13.86 -1.16
C GLY A 333 -2.86 -13.99 -2.12
N THR A 334 -2.49 -12.86 -2.71
CA THR A 334 -1.45 -12.64 -3.76
C THR A 334 -0.02 -13.13 -3.41
N TYR A 335 0.16 -13.84 -2.29
CA TYR A 335 1.42 -14.37 -1.78
C TYR A 335 1.57 -15.90 -1.86
N GLY A 336 0.69 -16.62 -2.58
CA GLY A 336 1.01 -17.97 -3.11
C GLY A 336 0.00 -19.09 -2.83
N ASP A 337 -1.14 -18.76 -2.26
CA ASP A 337 -2.23 -19.67 -1.90
C ASP A 337 -3.59 -19.10 -2.42
N GLY A 338 -4.69 -19.86 -2.41
CA GLY A 338 -5.78 -19.68 -3.40
C GLY A 338 -7.08 -18.98 -2.97
N GLN A 339 -7.10 -17.66 -2.79
CA GLN A 339 -8.28 -16.91 -2.29
C GLN A 339 -9.41 -16.84 -3.30
N THR A 340 -10.63 -16.82 -2.76
CA THR A 340 -11.75 -16.09 -3.36
C THR A 340 -11.79 -14.69 -2.76
N LEU A 341 -11.54 -13.66 -3.58
CA LEU A 341 -11.69 -12.26 -3.19
C LEU A 341 -13.14 -11.80 -3.40
N THR A 342 -13.74 -11.19 -2.37
CA THR A 342 -15.06 -10.55 -2.43
C THR A 342 -14.84 -9.04 -2.34
N THR A 343 -15.22 -8.28 -3.37
CA THR A 343 -15.00 -6.83 -3.35
C THR A 343 -16.13 -6.14 -2.60
N VAL A 344 -15.82 -5.59 -1.42
CA VAL A 344 -16.79 -4.86 -0.58
C VAL A 344 -17.13 -3.52 -1.21
N ALA A 345 -16.13 -2.80 -1.75
CA ALA A 345 -16.37 -1.63 -2.57
C ALA A 345 -15.39 -1.52 -3.75
N THR A 346 -15.95 -1.30 -4.93
CA THR A 346 -15.19 -1.10 -6.18
C THR A 346 -15.32 0.35 -6.60
N MET A 347 -14.27 1.17 -6.55
CA MET A 347 -14.29 2.45 -7.27
C MET A 347 -13.57 2.29 -8.60
N LEU A 348 -14.26 2.61 -9.68
CA LEU A 348 -13.78 2.57 -11.07
C LEU A 348 -13.37 3.97 -11.56
N SER A 349 -12.57 3.98 -12.62
CA SER A 349 -12.04 5.17 -13.29
C SER A 349 -13.06 6.14 -13.82
N ASN A 350 -14.12 5.56 -14.38
CA ASN A 350 -15.30 6.30 -14.82
C ASN A 350 -16.05 6.97 -13.65
N GLY A 351 -15.59 6.85 -12.41
CA GLY A 351 -16.17 7.43 -11.21
C GLY A 351 -17.39 6.67 -10.70
N ASN A 352 -17.50 5.37 -11.00
CA ASN A 352 -18.54 4.49 -10.47
C ASN A 352 -18.07 3.80 -9.17
N MET A 353 -18.92 3.79 -8.14
CA MET A 353 -18.73 3.04 -6.91
C MET A 353 -19.68 1.84 -6.85
N GLY A 354 -19.14 0.63 -6.81
CA GLY A 354 -19.86 -0.58 -6.43
C GLY A 354 -19.78 -0.81 -4.94
N VAL A 355 -20.86 -1.34 -4.34
CA VAL A 355 -20.88 -1.88 -2.97
C VAL A 355 -21.49 -3.28 -3.05
N GLY A 356 -20.76 -4.29 -2.59
CA GLY A 356 -21.13 -5.70 -2.76
C GLY A 356 -20.92 -6.26 -4.18
N THR A 357 -20.40 -5.45 -5.11
CA THR A 357 -20.26 -5.79 -6.54
C THR A 357 -18.90 -5.38 -7.11
N THR A 358 -18.31 -6.24 -7.95
CA THR A 358 -17.08 -5.97 -8.72
C THR A 358 -17.32 -5.20 -10.01
N THR A 359 -18.56 -5.21 -10.51
CA THR A 359 -18.94 -4.65 -11.81
C THR A 359 -20.04 -3.59 -11.67
N PRO A 360 -19.75 -2.41 -11.09
CA PRO A 360 -20.75 -1.36 -10.93
C PRO A 360 -21.20 -0.75 -12.27
N ALA A 361 -22.40 -1.13 -12.71
CA ALA A 361 -23.02 -0.63 -13.95
C ALA A 361 -23.47 0.85 -13.88
N ALA A 362 -23.43 1.47 -12.71
CA ALA A 362 -23.85 2.85 -12.47
C ALA A 362 -22.93 3.57 -11.46
N LYS A 363 -23.07 4.90 -11.35
CA LYS A 363 -22.27 5.77 -10.48
C LYS A 363 -22.23 5.33 -9.02
N LEU A 364 -23.34 4.78 -8.53
CA LEU A 364 -23.41 4.02 -7.29
C LEU A 364 -24.24 2.76 -7.59
N HIS A 365 -23.63 1.57 -7.46
CA HIS A 365 -24.31 0.28 -7.62
C HIS A 365 -24.19 -0.51 -6.32
N VAL A 366 -25.30 -0.69 -5.60
CA VAL A 366 -25.35 -1.48 -4.36
C VAL A 366 -26.05 -2.80 -4.67
N GLU A 367 -25.34 -3.91 -4.49
CA GLU A 367 -25.82 -5.26 -4.79
C GLU A 367 -26.02 -6.05 -3.49
N GLY A 368 -27.20 -6.66 -3.33
CA GLY A 368 -27.52 -7.54 -2.18
C GLY A 368 -27.73 -6.84 -0.83
N ALA A 369 -27.91 -5.52 -0.77
CA ALA A 369 -28.08 -4.78 0.49
C ALA A 369 -29.03 -3.58 0.38
N GLU A 370 -29.67 -3.25 1.51
CA GLU A 370 -30.47 -2.04 1.69
C GLU A 370 -29.61 -0.76 1.62
N VAL A 371 -30.08 0.25 0.88
CA VAL A 371 -29.51 1.60 0.96
C VAL A 371 -30.24 2.42 2.03
N ARG A 372 -29.53 2.71 3.14
CA ARG A 372 -30.05 3.53 4.24
C ARG A 372 -29.80 5.02 4.03
N LEU A 373 -30.85 5.82 4.19
CA LEU A 373 -30.86 7.27 4.07
C LEU A 373 -31.37 7.87 5.39
N SER A 374 -30.47 8.34 6.25
CA SER A 374 -30.77 8.74 7.62
C SER A 374 -30.36 10.17 7.96
N ASN A 375 -31.18 10.84 8.78
CA ASN A 375 -30.83 12.05 9.52
C ASN A 375 -31.35 11.94 10.98
N ALA A 376 -31.15 12.97 11.80
CA ALA A 376 -31.51 12.96 13.22
C ALA A 376 -33.00 12.71 13.55
N ALA A 377 -33.90 12.95 12.59
CA ALA A 377 -35.35 12.81 12.77
C ALA A 377 -36.00 11.76 11.85
N SER A 378 -35.23 11.12 10.97
CA SER A 378 -35.77 10.26 9.91
C SER A 378 -34.77 9.20 9.48
N LEU A 379 -35.20 7.95 9.54
CA LEU A 379 -34.49 6.79 9.01
C LEU A 379 -35.29 6.24 7.85
N TRP A 380 -34.73 6.30 6.64
CA TRP A 380 -35.35 5.75 5.43
C TRP A 380 -34.49 4.63 4.85
N GLY A 381 -35.14 3.66 4.22
CA GLY A 381 -34.50 2.56 3.50
C GLY A 381 -35.04 2.45 2.08
N LEU A 382 -34.14 2.25 1.12
CA LEU A 382 -34.45 1.74 -0.22
C LEU A 382 -33.98 0.29 -0.25
N ASP A 383 -34.93 -0.64 -0.23
CA ASP A 383 -34.67 -2.04 0.12
C ASP A 383 -35.16 -2.98 -1.00
N PRO A 384 -34.26 -3.54 -1.83
CA PRO A 384 -34.56 -4.67 -2.69
C PRO A 384 -34.52 -5.96 -1.85
N GLU A 385 -35.70 -6.46 -1.47
CA GLU A 385 -35.85 -7.59 -0.56
C GLU A 385 -36.44 -8.83 -1.26
N GLY A 386 -36.23 -10.02 -0.70
CA GLY A 386 -36.92 -11.25 -1.08
C GLY A 386 -36.21 -12.08 -2.15
N THR A 387 -36.86 -13.16 -2.58
CA THR A 387 -36.45 -14.00 -3.70
C THR A 387 -37.67 -14.38 -4.52
N SER A 388 -37.53 -14.57 -5.83
CA SER A 388 -38.65 -14.91 -6.71
C SER A 388 -39.44 -16.14 -6.21
N PRO A 389 -40.79 -16.09 -6.17
CA PRO A 389 -41.68 -15.09 -6.78
C PRO A 389 -42.04 -13.87 -5.89
N THR A 390 -41.31 -13.65 -4.78
CA THR A 390 -41.68 -12.65 -3.75
C THR A 390 -40.71 -11.47 -3.64
N SER A 391 -39.79 -11.28 -4.58
CA SER A 391 -38.88 -10.14 -4.54
C SER A 391 -39.66 -8.83 -4.69
N GLN A 392 -39.23 -7.80 -3.97
CA GLN A 392 -39.88 -6.51 -3.92
C GLN A 392 -38.89 -5.38 -3.80
N PHE A 393 -39.21 -4.22 -4.39
CA PHE A 393 -38.59 -2.96 -4.05
C PHE A 393 -39.45 -2.21 -3.03
N SER A 394 -38.88 -1.88 -1.88
CA SER A 394 -39.57 -1.16 -0.81
C SER A 394 -38.94 0.20 -0.52
N ILE A 395 -39.81 1.21 -0.33
CA ILE A 395 -39.45 2.46 0.35
C ILE A 395 -39.93 2.35 1.79
N ILE A 396 -38.99 2.31 2.72
CA ILE A 396 -39.24 2.06 4.13
C ILE A 396 -39.02 3.33 4.93
N ASP A 397 -39.99 3.72 5.75
CA ASP A 397 -39.78 4.62 6.89
C ASP A 397 -39.47 3.76 8.12
N ARG A 398 -38.17 3.67 8.45
CA ARG A 398 -37.65 2.91 9.60
C ARG A 398 -37.87 3.65 10.93
N THR A 399 -38.07 4.97 10.93
CA THR A 399 -38.44 5.72 12.14
C THR A 399 -39.82 5.29 12.64
N ASN A 400 -40.79 5.18 11.73
CA ASN A 400 -42.17 4.82 12.04
C ASN A 400 -42.47 3.32 11.87
N SER A 401 -41.47 2.52 11.47
CA SER A 401 -41.58 1.09 11.16
C SER A 401 -42.67 0.75 10.12
N VAL A 402 -42.75 1.54 9.05
CA VAL A 402 -43.79 1.48 8.01
C VAL A 402 -43.17 1.38 6.62
N ARG A 403 -43.64 0.45 5.79
CA ARG A 403 -43.41 0.48 4.34
C ARG A 403 -44.34 1.53 3.73
N ARG A 404 -43.78 2.53 3.05
CA ARG A 404 -44.53 3.62 2.43
C ARG A 404 -44.95 3.28 1.00
N LEU A 405 -44.09 2.57 0.28
CA LEU A 405 -44.36 1.98 -1.02
C LEU A 405 -43.72 0.59 -1.07
N ILE A 406 -44.41 -0.38 -1.67
CA ILE A 406 -43.92 -1.71 -2.01
C ILE A 406 -44.28 -1.98 -3.46
N LEU A 407 -43.31 -2.41 -4.27
CA LEU A 407 -43.50 -2.88 -5.63
C LEU A 407 -43.00 -4.33 -5.69
N GLN A 408 -43.90 -5.29 -5.90
CA GLN A 408 -43.57 -6.72 -5.97
C GLN A 408 -43.29 -7.15 -7.43
N GLU A 409 -42.43 -8.15 -7.61
CA GLU A 409 -42.09 -8.68 -8.95
C GLU A 409 -43.27 -9.29 -9.70
N ASN A 410 -44.31 -9.73 -8.99
CA ASN A 410 -45.57 -10.23 -9.55
C ASN A 410 -46.45 -9.11 -10.16
N GLY A 411 -45.99 -7.85 -10.14
CA GLY A 411 -46.69 -6.67 -10.66
C GLY A 411 -47.62 -6.00 -9.66
N ASN A 412 -47.80 -6.56 -8.45
CA ASN A 412 -48.62 -5.95 -7.41
C ASN A 412 -47.89 -4.75 -6.75
N ALA A 413 -48.66 -3.74 -6.35
CA ALA A 413 -48.14 -2.56 -5.68
C ALA A 413 -48.95 -2.23 -4.42
N TYR A 414 -48.30 -1.71 -3.38
CA TYR A 414 -48.92 -1.42 -2.10
C TYR A 414 -48.42 -0.08 -1.55
N MET A 415 -49.32 0.75 -1.05
CA MET A 415 -49.00 2.04 -0.42
C MET A 415 -49.43 2.05 1.04
N GLY A 416 -48.50 2.40 1.93
CA GLY A 416 -48.65 2.20 3.37
C GLY A 416 -48.58 0.72 3.80
N GLY A 417 -48.42 0.49 5.11
CA GLY A 417 -48.37 -0.84 5.72
C GLY A 417 -47.24 -0.99 6.74
N ALA A 418 -47.45 -1.82 7.75
CA ALA A 418 -46.43 -2.08 8.77
C ALA A 418 -45.25 -2.88 8.20
N LEU A 419 -44.04 -2.63 8.73
CA LEU A 419 -42.87 -3.47 8.45
C LEU A 419 -43.14 -4.95 8.76
N GLY A 420 -42.51 -5.83 7.98
CA GLY A 420 -42.71 -7.28 8.07
C GLY A 420 -44.04 -7.81 7.48
N THR A 421 -45.00 -6.94 7.14
CA THR A 421 -46.23 -7.36 6.43
C THR A 421 -46.05 -7.20 4.93
N GLY A 422 -46.33 -8.25 4.15
CA GLY A 422 -46.17 -8.29 2.68
C GLY A 422 -47.25 -7.51 1.92
N GLY A 423 -47.47 -6.25 2.29
CA GLY A 423 -48.55 -5.41 1.77
C GLY A 423 -49.91 -5.59 2.47
N ALA A 424 -50.04 -6.57 3.38
CA ALA A 424 -51.31 -6.97 4.01
C ALA A 424 -52.08 -5.87 4.78
N ASN A 425 -51.43 -4.75 5.14
CA ASN A 425 -52.02 -3.60 5.85
C ASN A 425 -51.95 -2.29 5.03
N ALA A 426 -51.96 -2.38 3.70
CA ALA A 426 -51.78 -1.22 2.82
C ALA A 426 -53.06 -0.42 2.59
N THR A 427 -52.98 0.91 2.71
CA THR A 427 -54.13 1.81 2.53
C THR A 427 -54.62 1.84 1.09
N ILE A 428 -53.73 1.60 0.12
CA ILE A 428 -54.04 1.33 -1.28
C ILE A 428 -53.24 0.10 -1.72
N SER A 429 -53.89 -0.81 -2.44
CA SER A 429 -53.31 -2.04 -2.96
C SER A 429 -53.72 -2.22 -4.42
N ALA A 430 -52.77 -2.57 -5.29
CA ALA A 430 -53.03 -2.97 -6.67
C ALA A 430 -52.64 -4.43 -6.81
N VAL A 431 -53.62 -5.33 -7.01
CA VAL A 431 -53.44 -6.78 -7.02
C VAL A 431 -54.21 -7.39 -8.18
N GLY A 432 -53.54 -8.17 -9.02
CA GLY A 432 -54.19 -8.90 -10.12
C GLY A 432 -54.95 -8.00 -11.11
N GLY A 433 -54.48 -6.76 -11.32
CA GLY A 433 -55.13 -5.75 -12.17
C GLY A 433 -56.31 -5.00 -11.51
N SER A 434 -56.60 -5.27 -10.24
CA SER A 434 -57.65 -4.59 -9.46
C SER A 434 -57.05 -3.67 -8.40
N VAL A 435 -57.75 -2.58 -8.04
CA VAL A 435 -57.31 -1.61 -7.03
C VAL A 435 -58.19 -1.70 -5.79
N GLY A 436 -57.61 -2.12 -4.67
CA GLY A 436 -58.17 -2.04 -3.33
C GLY A 436 -57.84 -0.71 -2.65
N ILE A 437 -58.82 -0.10 -1.97
CA ILE A 437 -58.63 1.10 -1.14
C ILE A 437 -59.25 0.87 0.24
N GLY A 438 -58.56 1.30 1.30
CA GLY A 438 -59.04 1.20 2.69
C GLY A 438 -58.62 -0.11 3.37
N ASN A 439 -57.34 -0.48 3.31
CA ASN A 439 -56.81 -1.73 3.86
C ASN A 439 -57.44 -2.99 3.24
N ASN A 440 -57.86 -2.91 1.97
CA ASN A 440 -58.29 -4.05 1.18
C ASN A 440 -57.13 -4.57 0.32
N THR A 441 -56.61 -5.74 0.66
CA THR A 441 -55.43 -6.36 0.01
C THR A 441 -55.78 -7.59 -0.83
N ALA A 442 -57.06 -7.90 -0.92
CA ALA A 442 -57.63 -8.92 -1.80
C ALA A 442 -58.87 -8.34 -2.51
N PRO A 443 -58.70 -7.30 -3.36
CA PRO A 443 -59.81 -6.65 -4.05
C PRO A 443 -60.62 -7.68 -4.86
N THR A 444 -61.92 -7.74 -4.58
CA THR A 444 -62.87 -8.67 -5.20
C THR A 444 -63.39 -8.20 -6.55
N ASN A 445 -63.16 -6.91 -6.87
CA ASN A 445 -63.61 -6.20 -8.05
C ASN A 445 -62.53 -5.23 -8.53
N THR A 446 -62.57 -4.82 -9.80
CA THR A 446 -61.54 -3.98 -10.46
C THR A 446 -61.20 -2.69 -9.70
N LEU A 447 -62.20 -2.09 -9.04
CA LEU A 447 -62.00 -1.09 -8.00
C LEU A 447 -62.85 -1.49 -6.80
N ASP A 448 -62.20 -1.80 -5.69
CA ASP A 448 -62.83 -2.30 -4.47
C ASP A 448 -62.47 -1.35 -3.32
N VAL A 449 -63.47 -0.61 -2.83
CA VAL A 449 -63.28 0.41 -1.80
C VAL A 449 -63.96 -0.04 -0.52
N ASN A 450 -63.15 -0.45 0.46
CA ASN A 450 -63.59 -0.77 1.80
C ASN A 450 -63.91 0.53 2.55
N GLY A 451 -65.11 1.08 2.32
CA GLY A 451 -65.55 2.36 2.84
C GLY A 451 -66.55 3.06 1.93
N THR A 452 -66.36 4.36 1.68
CA THR A 452 -67.23 5.16 0.80
C THR A 452 -66.43 5.80 -0.34
N THR A 453 -67.05 5.92 -1.51
CA THR A 453 -66.43 6.50 -2.72
C THR A 453 -67.18 7.76 -3.17
N ARG A 454 -66.45 8.82 -3.53
CA ARG A 454 -67.01 10.03 -4.14
C ARG A 454 -66.56 10.17 -5.59
N VAL A 455 -67.44 9.86 -6.54
CA VAL A 455 -67.23 10.14 -7.97
C VAL A 455 -67.67 11.59 -8.24
N ARG A 456 -66.75 12.44 -8.71
CA ARG A 456 -67.03 13.89 -8.87
C ARG A 456 -67.75 14.26 -10.16
N THR A 457 -67.54 13.48 -11.23
CA THR A 457 -68.11 13.73 -12.54
C THR A 457 -68.67 12.41 -13.09
N ILE A 458 -69.98 12.37 -13.33
CA ILE A 458 -70.65 11.30 -14.08
C ILE A 458 -71.42 12.00 -15.19
N THR A 459 -70.82 12.08 -16.38
CA THR A 459 -71.45 12.72 -17.53
C THR A 459 -72.51 11.78 -18.11
N ALA A 460 -73.75 12.24 -18.25
CA ALA A 460 -74.77 11.49 -18.97
C ALA A 460 -74.36 11.32 -20.44
N VAL A 461 -74.48 10.10 -20.98
CA VAL A 461 -74.20 9.83 -22.40
C VAL A 461 -75.29 10.47 -23.26
N ALA A 462 -74.89 11.26 -24.25
CA ALA A 462 -75.80 11.78 -25.26
C ALA A 462 -76.15 10.66 -26.27
N GLY A 463 -77.29 10.01 -26.07
CA GLY A 463 -77.79 8.94 -26.93
C GLY A 463 -79.24 8.60 -26.64
N THR A 464 -79.89 7.83 -27.53
CA THR A 464 -81.30 7.40 -27.40
C THR A 464 -81.49 6.22 -26.45
N THR A 465 -80.43 5.76 -25.78
CA THR A 465 -80.47 4.68 -24.79
C THR A 465 -81.06 5.16 -23.47
N VAL A 466 -81.99 4.38 -22.92
CA VAL A 466 -82.61 4.63 -21.61
C VAL A 466 -81.52 4.78 -20.54
N VAL A 467 -81.62 5.84 -19.73
CA VAL A 467 -80.75 6.04 -18.57
C VAL A 467 -81.06 4.96 -17.54
N THR A 468 -80.25 3.90 -17.53
CA THR A 468 -80.37 2.83 -16.55
C THR A 468 -79.69 3.25 -15.24
N PRO A 469 -80.41 3.29 -14.10
CA PRO A 469 -79.78 3.56 -12.82
C PRO A 469 -78.76 2.47 -12.48
N VAL A 470 -77.65 2.87 -11.85
CA VAL A 470 -76.71 1.92 -11.24
C VAL A 470 -77.26 1.48 -9.88
N TYR A 471 -77.30 0.17 -9.66
CA TYR A 471 -77.69 -0.43 -8.39
C TYR A 471 -76.45 -0.99 -7.71
N SER A 472 -76.43 -1.08 -6.38
CA SER A 472 -75.48 -1.95 -5.67
C SER A 472 -76.11 -3.34 -5.48
N ASP A 473 -75.31 -4.40 -5.57
CA ASP A 473 -75.70 -5.71 -5.08
C ASP A 473 -75.59 -5.83 -3.55
N ALA A 474 -75.92 -7.00 -3.01
CA ALA A 474 -75.84 -7.27 -1.58
C ALA A 474 -74.41 -7.18 -1.01
N ASN A 475 -73.39 -7.18 -1.88
CA ASN A 475 -71.98 -7.06 -1.55
C ASN A 475 -71.42 -5.65 -1.85
N GLY A 476 -72.26 -4.71 -2.31
CA GLY A 476 -71.87 -3.34 -2.66
C GLY A 476 -71.38 -3.14 -4.10
N VAL A 477 -71.38 -4.17 -4.94
CA VAL A 477 -70.90 -4.10 -6.34
C VAL A 477 -71.88 -3.34 -7.22
N LEU A 478 -71.37 -2.39 -8.02
CA LEU A 478 -72.21 -1.61 -8.93
C LEU A 478 -72.61 -2.43 -10.16
N VAL A 479 -73.91 -2.64 -10.34
CA VAL A 479 -74.54 -3.42 -11.41
C VAL A 479 -75.59 -2.60 -12.18
N LYS A 480 -75.90 -3.03 -13.41
CA LYS A 480 -76.79 -2.32 -14.35
C LYS A 480 -78.29 -2.65 -14.19
N THR A 481 -78.66 -3.54 -13.29
CA THR A 481 -80.04 -3.97 -13.02
C THR A 481 -80.17 -4.31 -11.55
N SER A 482 -81.32 -4.08 -10.91
CA SER A 482 -81.45 -4.45 -9.49
C SER A 482 -81.22 -5.96 -9.31
N PRO A 483 -80.25 -6.37 -8.48
CA PRO A 483 -80.02 -7.77 -8.15
C PRO A 483 -80.93 -8.26 -7.03
N SER A 484 -81.76 -7.38 -6.44
CA SER A 484 -82.74 -7.74 -5.44
C SER A 484 -84.07 -8.09 -6.11
N ALA A 485 -84.53 -9.33 -5.91
CA ALA A 485 -85.90 -9.76 -6.23
C ALA A 485 -86.97 -9.10 -5.33
N THR A 486 -86.55 -8.26 -4.38
CA THR A 486 -87.38 -7.58 -3.37
C THR A 486 -87.42 -6.07 -3.62
N TYR A 487 -86.27 -5.41 -3.73
CA TYR A 487 -86.18 -3.95 -3.85
C TYR A 487 -85.78 -3.51 -5.26
N GLY A 488 -86.71 -2.90 -5.99
CA GLY A 488 -86.45 -2.34 -7.32
C GLY A 488 -86.26 -3.36 -8.45
N GLY A 489 -86.53 -4.64 -8.21
CA GLY A 489 -86.55 -5.67 -9.25
C GLY A 489 -87.59 -5.36 -10.33
N THR A 490 -87.21 -5.44 -11.60
CA THR A 490 -88.09 -5.17 -12.75
C THR A 490 -88.41 -6.44 -13.51
N SER A 491 -89.63 -6.52 -14.06
CA SER A 491 -90.07 -7.60 -14.92
C SER A 491 -90.92 -7.03 -16.03
N SER A 492 -90.62 -7.36 -17.29
CA SER A 492 -91.33 -6.85 -18.45
C SER A 492 -91.78 -8.00 -19.35
N SER A 493 -92.85 -7.74 -20.09
CA SER A 493 -93.52 -8.71 -20.96
C SER A 493 -94.34 -7.95 -22.01
N SER A 494 -94.73 -8.63 -23.09
CA SER A 494 -95.71 -8.09 -24.04
C SER A 494 -96.59 -9.20 -24.62
N VAL A 495 -97.84 -8.85 -24.95
CA VAL A 495 -98.83 -9.77 -25.49
C VAL A 495 -99.65 -9.08 -26.58
N ASN A 496 -99.93 -9.80 -27.68
CA ASN A 496 -100.86 -9.36 -28.72
C ASN A 496 -102.19 -10.11 -28.55
N LEU A 497 -103.29 -9.39 -28.41
CA LEU A 497 -104.63 -9.96 -28.18
C LEU A 497 -105.64 -9.43 -29.18
N ALA A 498 -106.46 -10.32 -29.73
CA ALA A 498 -107.62 -9.96 -30.55
C ALA A 498 -108.68 -9.19 -29.75
N SER A 499 -109.57 -8.47 -30.43
CA SER A 499 -110.73 -7.78 -29.82
C SER A 499 -111.53 -8.73 -28.91
N GLY A 500 -111.76 -8.34 -27.66
CA GLY A 500 -112.46 -9.14 -26.65
C GLY A 500 -111.66 -10.30 -26.04
N ALA A 501 -110.47 -10.63 -26.56
CA ALA A 501 -109.65 -11.71 -26.02
C ALA A 501 -108.94 -11.31 -24.72
N THR A 502 -108.78 -12.28 -23.82
CA THR A 502 -108.02 -12.15 -22.57
C THR A 502 -106.77 -13.03 -22.63
N GLY A 503 -105.63 -12.52 -22.17
CA GLY A 503 -104.40 -13.30 -22.03
C GLY A 503 -103.55 -12.83 -20.86
N ALA A 504 -102.56 -13.63 -20.47
CA ALA A 504 -101.59 -13.23 -19.45
C ALA A 504 -100.71 -12.09 -20.00
N LEU A 505 -100.75 -10.93 -19.34
CA LEU A 505 -99.88 -9.80 -19.64
C LEU A 505 -98.51 -10.00 -18.99
N ILE A 506 -98.48 -10.50 -17.75
CA ILE A 506 -97.26 -10.90 -17.04
C ILE A 506 -97.57 -12.01 -16.03
N SER A 507 -96.63 -12.91 -15.84
CA SER A 507 -96.66 -14.00 -14.87
C SER A 507 -95.30 -14.09 -14.15
N GLY A 508 -95.26 -14.76 -12.99
CA GLY A 508 -94.04 -14.91 -12.21
C GLY A 508 -93.65 -13.67 -11.40
N LEU A 509 -94.59 -12.75 -11.12
CA LEU A 509 -94.35 -11.74 -10.08
C LEU A 509 -94.16 -12.46 -8.72
N VAL A 510 -93.24 -11.99 -7.91
CA VAL A 510 -92.88 -12.63 -6.64
C VAL A 510 -94.00 -12.37 -5.61
N ASP A 511 -94.38 -13.42 -4.88
CA ASP A 511 -95.38 -13.33 -3.84
C ASP A 511 -94.93 -12.45 -2.67
N GLY A 512 -95.88 -11.77 -2.02
CA GLY A 512 -95.62 -10.81 -0.95
C GLY A 512 -95.18 -9.40 -1.42
N GLY A 513 -95.06 -9.17 -2.72
CA GLY A 513 -94.60 -7.88 -3.28
C GLY A 513 -95.70 -6.87 -3.59
N ILE A 514 -95.39 -5.58 -3.43
CA ILE A 514 -96.12 -4.45 -4.02
C ILE A 514 -95.37 -4.01 -5.27
N TYR A 515 -96.11 -3.77 -6.35
CA TYR A 515 -95.58 -3.46 -7.67
C TYR A 515 -96.16 -2.16 -8.22
N LYS A 516 -95.31 -1.33 -8.82
CA LYS A 516 -95.70 -0.27 -9.74
C LYS A 516 -95.69 -0.85 -11.16
N ILE A 517 -96.83 -0.82 -11.83
CA ILE A 517 -97.02 -1.39 -13.16
C ILE A 517 -97.23 -0.25 -14.16
N LEU A 518 -96.45 -0.22 -15.24
CA LEU A 518 -96.69 0.64 -16.39
C LEU A 518 -97.11 -0.26 -17.55
N VAL A 519 -98.28 -0.02 -18.13
CA VAL A 519 -98.77 -0.71 -19.33
C VAL A 519 -98.80 0.26 -20.49
N THR A 520 -98.09 -0.05 -21.57
CA THR A 520 -98.07 0.70 -22.83
C THR A 520 -98.81 -0.07 -23.93
N THR A 521 -99.51 0.67 -24.78
CA THR A 521 -100.13 0.15 -26.00
C THR A 521 -100.08 1.22 -27.08
N ALA A 522 -100.06 0.80 -28.34
CA ALA A 522 -99.89 1.69 -29.49
C ALA A 522 -100.79 1.27 -30.66
N ASP A 523 -100.98 2.17 -31.61
CA ASP A 523 -101.48 1.83 -32.93
C ASP A 523 -100.41 1.96 -34.04
N ALA A 524 -100.74 1.46 -35.22
CA ALA A 524 -99.88 1.52 -36.39
C ALA A 524 -99.72 2.95 -36.96
N CYS A 525 -100.42 3.93 -36.39
CA CYS A 525 -100.45 5.32 -36.82
C CYS A 525 -99.62 6.23 -35.90
N GLY A 526 -98.88 5.64 -34.95
CA GLY A 526 -97.98 6.35 -34.04
C GLY A 526 -98.67 6.92 -32.81
N ASP A 527 -99.96 6.64 -32.60
CA ASP A 527 -100.63 6.99 -31.35
C ASP A 527 -100.26 5.97 -30.26
N ASN A 528 -99.97 6.47 -29.08
CA ASN A 528 -99.43 5.70 -27.96
C ASN A 528 -100.19 6.06 -26.68
N ALA A 529 -100.54 5.04 -25.90
CA ALA A 529 -101.15 5.20 -24.59
C ALA A 529 -100.32 4.49 -23.52
N ILE A 530 -100.12 5.13 -22.38
CA ILE A 530 -99.44 4.57 -21.21
C ILE A 530 -100.27 4.81 -19.96
N ALA A 531 -100.55 3.76 -19.18
CA ALA A 531 -101.20 3.93 -17.87
C ALA A 531 -100.41 3.22 -16.77
N GLU A 532 -100.51 3.78 -15.57
CA GLU A 532 -99.78 3.37 -14.38
C GLU A 532 -100.74 2.85 -13.30
N TYR A 533 -100.34 1.79 -12.61
CA TYR A 533 -101.10 1.11 -11.56
C TYR A 533 -100.21 0.75 -10.37
N TYR A 534 -100.79 0.72 -9.17
CA TYR A 534 -100.23 -0.08 -8.07
C TYR A 534 -100.94 -1.43 -8.01
N ILE A 535 -100.16 -2.48 -7.77
CA ILE A 535 -100.65 -3.84 -7.51
C ILE A 535 -100.05 -4.37 -6.23
N THR A 536 -100.89 -4.93 -5.36
CA THR A 536 -100.43 -5.88 -4.32
C THR A 536 -100.50 -7.28 -4.91
N SER A 537 -99.47 -8.09 -4.68
CA SER A 537 -99.38 -9.48 -5.16
C SER A 537 -99.08 -10.39 -3.98
N VAL A 538 -100.12 -10.67 -3.18
CA VAL A 538 -100.02 -11.48 -1.95
C VAL A 538 -101.01 -12.64 -2.01
N SER A 539 -100.52 -13.88 -1.92
CA SER A 539 -101.32 -15.11 -1.97
C SER A 539 -102.11 -15.34 -0.68
N ALA A 540 -101.52 -14.99 0.47
CA ALA A 540 -102.16 -15.08 1.77
C ALA A 540 -103.49 -14.32 1.78
N ASN A 541 -104.58 -15.01 2.17
CA ASN A 541 -105.95 -14.50 2.17
C ASN A 541 -106.41 -13.91 0.82
N SER A 542 -105.78 -14.30 -0.29
CA SER A 542 -105.97 -13.71 -1.62
C SER A 542 -105.75 -12.18 -1.64
N TYR A 543 -104.82 -11.64 -0.84
CA TYR A 543 -104.52 -10.21 -0.70
C TYR A 543 -103.80 -9.55 -1.90
N PHE A 544 -104.16 -9.97 -3.11
CA PHE A 544 -103.83 -9.29 -4.36
C PHE A 544 -104.92 -8.29 -4.78
N SER A 545 -104.50 -7.10 -5.20
CA SER A 545 -105.40 -6.01 -5.61
C SER A 545 -104.73 -5.07 -6.60
N ILE A 546 -105.51 -4.30 -7.36
CA ILE A 546 -105.03 -3.32 -8.33
C ILE A 546 -105.72 -1.97 -8.13
N ASN A 547 -104.98 -0.88 -8.33
CA ASN A 547 -105.54 0.47 -8.42
C ASN A 547 -104.83 1.29 -9.50
N GLY A 548 -105.58 2.08 -10.28
CA GLY A 548 -105.04 2.98 -11.30
C GLY A 548 -104.55 4.29 -10.68
N LEU A 549 -103.46 4.84 -11.22
CA LEU A 549 -102.79 6.04 -10.69
C LEU A 549 -102.83 7.21 -11.65
N GLY A 550 -102.61 6.95 -12.94
CA GLY A 550 -102.62 7.97 -13.99
C GLY A 550 -102.17 7.40 -15.33
N GLY A 551 -101.96 8.27 -16.30
CA GLY A 551 -101.50 7.87 -17.62
C GLY A 551 -101.53 9.02 -18.63
N LEU A 552 -101.14 8.71 -19.85
CA LEU A 552 -101.06 9.64 -20.98
C LEU A 552 -101.48 8.94 -22.27
N LEU A 553 -102.43 9.53 -22.99
CA LEU A 553 -102.69 9.30 -24.41
C LEU A 553 -101.93 10.35 -25.24
N ALA A 554 -101.19 9.93 -26.26
CA ALA A 554 -100.46 10.84 -27.13
C ALA A 554 -101.41 11.71 -27.97
N SER A 555 -102.49 11.15 -28.53
CA SER A 555 -103.55 11.90 -29.22
C SER A 555 -104.61 12.53 -28.30
N GLY A 556 -105.61 13.20 -28.88
CA GLY A 556 -106.63 13.98 -28.17
C GLY A 556 -106.21 15.41 -27.84
N THR A 557 -107.18 16.33 -27.70
CA THR A 557 -106.93 17.78 -27.54
C THR A 557 -107.23 18.36 -26.15
N THR A 558 -108.01 17.67 -25.31
CA THR A 558 -108.55 18.26 -24.06
C THR A 558 -108.40 17.42 -22.80
N ASN A 559 -108.48 16.08 -22.89
CA ASN A 559 -108.16 15.19 -21.78
C ASN A 559 -107.13 14.14 -22.23
N LYS A 560 -106.04 14.01 -21.48
CA LYS A 560 -104.90 13.15 -21.75
C LYS A 560 -104.83 11.95 -20.81
N SER A 561 -105.55 11.98 -19.70
CA SER A 561 -105.53 10.96 -18.67
C SER A 561 -106.49 9.81 -19.00
N PRO A 562 -106.17 8.57 -18.60
CA PRO A 562 -107.13 7.48 -18.65
C PRO A 562 -108.26 7.69 -17.64
N ALA A 563 -109.46 7.23 -17.99
CA ALA A 563 -110.51 6.98 -17.01
C ALA A 563 -110.39 5.53 -16.53
N PHE A 564 -110.26 5.35 -15.22
CA PHE A 564 -110.21 4.04 -14.58
C PHE A 564 -111.57 3.68 -13.98
N ALA A 565 -112.16 2.57 -14.42
CA ALA A 565 -113.39 2.01 -13.86
C ALA A 565 -113.06 0.71 -13.12
N GLN A 566 -112.93 0.78 -11.80
CA GLN A 566 -112.69 -0.39 -10.96
C GLN A 566 -114.00 -1.11 -10.64
N THR A 567 -114.13 -2.36 -11.07
CA THR A 567 -115.34 -3.20 -10.85
C THR A 567 -115.14 -4.22 -9.71
N SER A 568 -113.90 -4.52 -9.37
CA SER A 568 -113.51 -5.36 -8.23
C SER A 568 -112.13 -4.92 -7.72
N ARG A 569 -111.80 -5.28 -6.48
CA ARG A 569 -110.45 -5.11 -5.89
C ARG A 569 -109.31 -5.59 -6.80
N ASN A 570 -109.57 -6.57 -7.66
CA ASN A 570 -108.59 -7.18 -8.57
C ASN A 570 -108.90 -6.95 -10.06
N VAL A 571 -109.87 -6.11 -10.43
CA VAL A 571 -110.27 -5.84 -11.83
C VAL A 571 -110.47 -4.34 -12.07
N ILE A 572 -109.76 -3.79 -13.06
CA ILE A 572 -109.85 -2.37 -13.43
C ILE A 572 -109.87 -2.22 -14.95
N ALA A 573 -110.89 -1.53 -15.46
CA ALA A 573 -110.97 -1.16 -16.86
C ALA A 573 -110.33 0.23 -17.08
N THR A 574 -109.54 0.35 -18.12
CA THR A 574 -108.81 1.55 -18.51
C THR A 574 -109.33 2.02 -19.86
N THR A 575 -109.91 3.22 -19.88
CA THR A 575 -110.51 3.80 -21.10
C THR A 575 -109.92 5.16 -21.42
N TRP A 576 -109.81 5.44 -22.72
CA TRP A 576 -109.19 6.65 -23.25
C TRP A 576 -110.23 7.49 -24.00
N THR A 577 -110.46 8.72 -23.51
CA THR A 577 -111.35 9.68 -24.17
C THR A 577 -110.54 10.58 -25.12
N GLY A 578 -111.03 10.82 -26.34
CA GLY A 578 -110.37 11.68 -27.31
C GLY A 578 -109.44 10.96 -28.30
N LYS A 579 -109.35 9.63 -28.22
CA LYS A 579 -108.74 8.78 -29.26
C LYS A 579 -109.54 8.91 -30.56
N VAL A 580 -108.88 9.35 -31.63
CA VAL A 580 -109.45 9.35 -32.99
C VAL A 580 -109.09 8.03 -33.68
N GLY A 581 -110.03 7.49 -34.47
CA GLY A 581 -109.81 6.30 -35.27
C GLY A 581 -108.76 6.50 -36.37
N CYS A 582 -108.19 5.41 -36.88
CA CYS A 582 -107.20 5.44 -37.94
C CYS A 582 -107.52 4.43 -39.05
N SER A 583 -106.98 4.65 -40.26
CA SER A 583 -107.24 3.85 -41.48
C SER A 583 -106.95 2.35 -41.36
N GLY A 584 -106.27 1.89 -40.30
CA GLY A 584 -106.10 0.46 -39.97
C GLY A 584 -107.35 -0.21 -39.38
N GLY A 585 -108.50 0.47 -39.32
CA GLY A 585 -109.73 -0.03 -38.71
C GLY A 585 -109.88 0.27 -37.22
N ASP A 586 -108.93 1.00 -36.64
CA ASP A 586 -108.96 1.47 -35.25
C ASP A 586 -110.11 2.46 -35.01
N ASN A 587 -110.87 2.27 -33.93
CA ASN A 587 -111.88 3.23 -33.47
C ASN A 587 -111.42 3.98 -32.18
N SER A 588 -112.32 4.76 -31.57
CA SER A 588 -112.08 5.48 -30.32
C SER A 588 -111.88 4.60 -29.07
N THR A 589 -112.23 3.31 -29.12
CA THR A 589 -111.99 2.36 -28.02
C THR A 589 -110.77 1.47 -28.24
N SER A 590 -110.08 1.59 -29.38
CA SER A 590 -109.00 0.70 -29.81
C SER A 590 -107.85 0.51 -28.81
N LEU A 591 -107.57 1.49 -27.95
CA LEU A 591 -106.52 1.41 -26.92
C LEU A 591 -107.05 1.08 -25.52
N ASN A 592 -108.36 0.79 -25.38
CA ASN A 592 -108.98 0.44 -24.11
C ASN A 592 -108.72 -1.02 -23.74
N TYR A 593 -108.59 -1.30 -22.45
CA TYR A 593 -108.35 -2.65 -21.94
C TYR A 593 -108.81 -2.80 -20.49
N THR A 594 -108.96 -4.05 -20.04
CA THR A 594 -109.20 -4.38 -18.63
C THR A 594 -108.01 -5.16 -18.09
N LEU A 595 -107.43 -4.70 -16.98
CA LEU A 595 -106.48 -5.50 -16.21
C LEU A 595 -107.23 -6.31 -15.15
N THR A 596 -106.87 -7.57 -15.03
CA THR A 596 -107.37 -8.50 -14.00
C THR A 596 -106.18 -9.15 -13.31
N VAL A 597 -106.17 -9.20 -11.99
CA VAL A 597 -105.20 -9.96 -11.19
C VAL A 597 -105.93 -11.23 -10.72
N PRO A 598 -105.81 -12.38 -11.44
CA PRO A 598 -106.60 -13.57 -11.13
C PRO A 598 -106.07 -14.31 -9.88
N ALA A 599 -104.76 -14.24 -9.66
CA ALA A 599 -104.05 -14.75 -8.49
C ALA A 599 -102.79 -13.93 -8.25
N ALA A 600 -102.22 -14.02 -7.04
CA ALA A 600 -100.89 -13.49 -6.78
C ALA A 600 -99.86 -14.04 -7.79
N GLY A 601 -98.95 -13.19 -8.22
CA GLY A 601 -97.92 -13.52 -9.21
C GLY A 601 -98.31 -13.32 -10.68
N SER A 602 -99.55 -12.91 -10.98
CA SER A 602 -100.06 -12.85 -12.36
C SER A 602 -100.97 -11.64 -12.64
N ILE A 603 -100.88 -11.08 -13.84
CA ILE A 603 -101.82 -10.07 -14.36
C ILE A 603 -102.27 -10.51 -15.75
N ASN A 604 -103.56 -10.61 -15.94
CA ASN A 604 -104.19 -10.78 -17.24
C ASN A 604 -104.65 -9.43 -17.79
N ILE A 605 -104.67 -9.31 -19.10
CA ILE A 605 -105.26 -8.17 -19.82
C ILE A 605 -106.32 -8.68 -20.80
N THR A 606 -107.44 -7.97 -20.86
CA THR A 606 -108.49 -8.14 -21.86
C THR A 606 -108.46 -6.94 -22.80
N ASN A 607 -108.39 -7.18 -24.11
CA ASN A 607 -108.49 -6.14 -25.12
C ASN A 607 -109.95 -5.70 -25.28
N ASN A 608 -110.27 -4.46 -24.87
CA ASN A 608 -111.61 -3.87 -25.03
C ASN A 608 -111.73 -3.00 -26.30
N GLY A 609 -110.65 -2.92 -27.08
CA GLY A 609 -110.62 -2.31 -28.40
C GLY A 609 -111.25 -3.18 -29.47
N ASN A 610 -111.51 -2.59 -30.63
CA ASN A 610 -112.23 -3.22 -31.73
C ASN A 610 -111.36 -4.04 -32.69
N ILE A 611 -110.03 -3.99 -32.55
CA ILE A 611 -109.06 -4.76 -33.34
C ILE A 611 -107.97 -5.36 -32.45
N THR A 612 -107.13 -6.24 -33.00
CA THR A 612 -105.97 -6.81 -32.30
C THR A 612 -104.98 -5.72 -31.85
N LYS A 613 -104.52 -5.79 -30.59
CA LYS A 613 -103.54 -4.86 -30.02
C LYS A 613 -102.42 -5.53 -29.26
N GLY A 614 -101.24 -4.92 -29.36
CA GLY A 614 -100.08 -5.21 -28.53
C GLY A 614 -100.12 -4.39 -27.25
N TYR A 615 -99.96 -5.06 -26.13
CA TYR A 615 -99.79 -4.47 -24.81
C TYR A 615 -98.43 -4.89 -24.27
N SER A 616 -97.60 -3.93 -23.92
CA SER A 616 -96.34 -4.14 -23.23
C SER A 616 -96.47 -3.69 -21.78
N VAL A 617 -95.77 -4.36 -20.87
CA VAL A 617 -95.80 -4.05 -19.44
C VAL A 617 -94.39 -3.98 -18.86
N VAL A 618 -94.20 -3.07 -17.91
CA VAL A 618 -93.07 -3.05 -16.99
C VAL A 618 -93.62 -3.05 -15.57
N ALA A 619 -93.32 -4.09 -14.81
CA ALA A 619 -93.61 -4.22 -13.38
C ALA A 619 -92.33 -3.95 -12.59
N THR A 620 -92.35 -2.96 -11.69
CA THR A 620 -91.25 -2.64 -10.78
C THR A 620 -91.67 -2.94 -9.35
N ARG A 621 -90.97 -3.85 -8.68
CA ARG A 621 -91.22 -4.19 -7.27
C ARG A 621 -90.74 -3.07 -6.35
N ILE A 622 -91.58 -2.69 -5.39
CA ILE A 622 -91.35 -1.57 -4.48
C ILE A 622 -90.74 -2.04 -3.14
N ASN A 623 -91.08 -3.23 -2.65
CA ASN A 623 -90.80 -3.69 -1.28
C ASN A 623 -90.61 -5.21 -1.10
#